data_AF-A0A934LJ24-F1
#
_entry.id   AF-A0A934LJ24-F1
#
_cell.length_a   1.000
_cell.length_b   1.000
_cell.length_c   1.000
_cell.angle_alpha   90.00
_cell.angle_beta   90.00
_cell.angle_gamma   90.00
#
_symmetry.space_group_name_H-M   'P 1'
#
loop_
_entity.id
_entity.type
_entity.pdbx_description
1 polymer ?
#
loop_
_entity_poly.entity_id
_entity_poly.type
_entity_poly.pdbx_seq_one_letter_code
_entity_poly.pdbx_strand_id
1 'polypeptide(L)' 'MSENSAIVQRFSPRQRFEHFVLIVAFVGLVLTGLPQKYADHNWAQTLVKLLGGIENI' A
#
# COMPACT_ATOMS: atom_id res chain seq x y z
N MET A 1 -18.84 23.11 -36.56
CA MET A 1 -18.49 21.71 -36.23
C MET A 1 -18.19 21.67 -34.74
N SER A 2 -19.17 21.32 -33.90
CA SER A 2 -18.95 21.19 -32.45
C SER A 2 -18.51 19.75 -32.19
N GLU A 3 -17.23 19.57 -31.85
CA GLU A 3 -16.68 18.30 -31.38
C GLU A 3 -17.42 17.91 -30.09
N ASN A 4 -18.29 16.92 -30.19
CA ASN A 4 -18.92 16.31 -29.02
C ASN A 4 -17.90 15.35 -28.40
N SER A 5 -17.12 15.86 -27.44
CA SER A 5 -16.13 15.07 -26.69
C SER A 5 -16.85 13.96 -25.92
N ALA A 6 -16.99 12.79 -26.54
CA ALA A 6 -17.54 11.61 -25.89
C ALA A 6 -16.68 11.26 -24.67
N ILE A 7 -17.27 11.32 -23.48
CA ILE A 7 -16.58 10.92 -22.24
C ILE A 7 -16.41 9.39 -22.27
N VAL A 8 -15.19 8.94 -22.51
CA VAL A 8 -14.82 7.51 -22.49
C VAL A 8 -14.51 7.07 -21.06
N GLN A 9 -15.15 6.01 -20.60
CA GLN A 9 -14.82 5.40 -19.31
C GLN A 9 -13.50 4.64 -19.42
N ARG A 10 -12.41 5.21 -18.87
CA ARG A 10 -11.07 4.60 -18.91
C ARG A 10 -10.92 3.36 -18.02
N PHE A 11 -11.54 3.38 -16.83
CA PHE A 11 -11.43 2.30 -15.85
C PHE A 11 -12.80 1.94 -15.29
N SER A 12 -13.14 0.66 -15.40
CA SER A 12 -14.34 0.10 -14.78
C SER A 12 -14.22 0.13 -13.25
N PRO A 13 -15.35 0.18 -12.52
CA PRO A 13 -15.34 0.09 -11.06
C PRO A 13 -14.63 -1.17 -10.53
N ARG A 14 -14.73 -2.30 -11.24
CA ARG A 14 -14.05 -3.55 -10.89
C ARG A 14 -12.52 -3.42 -10.96
N GLN A 15 -11.99 -2.82 -12.03
CA GLN A 15 -10.54 -2.59 -12.17
C GLN A 15 -10.01 -1.67 -11.06
N ARG A 16 -10.79 -0.68 -10.63
CA ARG A 16 -10.43 0.19 -9.50
C ARG A 16 -10.40 -0.59 -8.18
N PHE A 17 -11.33 -1.51 -7.98
CA PHE A 17 -11.35 -2.38 -6.80
C PHE A 17 -10.13 -3.31 -6.76
N GLU A 18 -9.82 -3.99 -7.87
CA GLU A 18 -8.62 -4.82 -7.97
C GLU A 18 -7.34 -4.03 -7.68
N HIS A 19 -7.26 -2.80 -8.21
CA HIS A 19 -6.14 -1.92 -7.93
C HIS A 19 -6.06 -1.53 -6.45
N PHE A 20 -7.20 -1.29 -5.80
CA PHE A 20 -7.23 -1.00 -4.37
C PHE A 20 -6.74 -2.19 -3.54
N VAL A 21 -7.16 -3.41 -3.88
CA VAL A 21 -6.65 -4.64 -3.24
C VAL A 21 -5.14 -4.76 -3.41
N LEU A 22 -4.62 -4.49 -4.61
CA LEU A 22 -3.18 -4.51 -4.88
C LEU A 22 -2.44 -3.48 -4.02
N ILE A 23 -2.95 -2.25 -3.91
CA ILE A 23 -2.36 -1.21 -3.07
C ILE A 23 -2.30 -1.67 -1.61
N VAL A 24 -3.41 -2.20 -1.07
CA VAL A 24 -3.45 -2.65 0.32
C VAL A 24 -2.45 -3.78 0.57
N ALA A 25 -2.38 -4.77 -0.31
CA ALA A 25 -1.43 -5.87 -0.20
C ALA A 25 0.02 -5.37 -0.27
N PHE A 26 0.33 -4.50 -1.23
CA PHE A 26 1.66 -3.92 -1.38
C PHE A 26 2.07 -3.11 -0.16
N VAL A 27 1.20 -2.22 0.32
CA VAL A 27 1.46 -1.40 1.51
C VAL A 27 1.66 -2.28 2.74
N GLY A 28 0.85 -3.33 2.91
CA GLY A 28 1.03 -4.30 3.99
C GLY A 28 2.41 -4.94 3.96
N LEU A 29 2.85 -5.44 2.80
CA LEU A 29 4.18 -6.04 2.63
C LEU A 29 5.32 -5.04 2.90
N VAL A 30 5.14 -3.79 2.46
CA VAL A 30 6.10 -2.70 2.72
C VAL A 30 6.20 -2.41 4.21
N LEU A 31 5.07 -2.32 4.91
CA LEU A 31 5.02 -2.06 6.36
C LEU A 31 5.61 -3.20 7.19
N THR A 32 5.54 -4.45 6.72
CA THR A 32 6.17 -5.58 7.42
C THR A 32 7.64 -5.77 7.04
N GLY A 33 8.01 -5.55 5.78
CA GLY A 33 9.34 -5.84 5.25
C GLY A 33 10.35 -4.71 5.39
N LEU A 34 9.93 -3.44 5.21
CA LEU A 34 10.87 -2.31 5.33
C LEU A 34 11.44 -2.16 6.74
N PRO A 35 10.66 -2.30 7.83
CA PRO A 35 11.23 -2.19 9.17
C PRO A 35 12.27 -3.26 9.47
N GLN A 36 12.14 -4.47 8.89
CA GLN A 36 13.12 -5.54 9.05
C GLN A 36 14.46 -5.19 8.39
N LYS A 37 14.42 -4.53 7.21
CA LYS A 37 15.63 -4.11 6.51
C LYS A 37 16.31 -2.89 7.15
N TYR A 38 15.52 -1.98 7.71
CA TYR A 38 15.98 -0.69 8.24
C TYR A 38 15.84 -0.61 9.77
N ALA A 39 16.12 -1.72 10.47
CA ALA A 39 15.91 -1.87 11.90
C ALA A 39 16.64 -0.82 12.77
N ASP A 40 17.74 -0.26 12.28
CA ASP A 40 18.51 0.77 12.98
C ASP A 40 17.82 2.14 13.04
N HIS A 41 16.78 2.36 12.24
CA HIS A 41 16.03 3.60 12.25
C HIS A 41 14.92 3.60 13.30
N ASN A 42 14.78 4.69 14.06
CA ASN A 42 13.78 4.83 15.12
C ASN A 42 12.33 4.62 14.65
N TRP A 43 11.99 5.01 13.41
CA TRP A 43 10.65 4.78 12.85
C TRP A 43 10.39 3.28 12.60
N ALA A 44 11.41 2.52 12.21
CA ALA A 44 11.32 1.09 11.98
C ALA A 44 11.12 0.35 13.31
N GLN A 45 11.87 0.72 14.35
CA GLN A 45 11.68 0.16 15.70
C GLN A 45 10.26 0.44 16.24
N THR A 46 9.71 1.63 15.99
CA THR A 46 8.34 1.98 16.38
C THR A 46 7.32 1.10 15.64
N LEU A 47 7.48 0.91 14.33
CA LEU A 47 6.62 0.02 13.55
C LEU A 47 6.72 -1.44 14.00
N VAL A 48 7.94 -1.94 14.24
CA VAL A 48 8.15 -3.31 14.74
C VAL A 48 7.45 -3.51 16.09
N LYS A 49 7.54 -2.54 17.01
CA LYS A 49 6.84 -2.58 18.30
C LYS A 49 5.32 -2.60 18.15
N LEU A 50 4.76 -1.78 17.24
CA LEU A 50 3.33 -1.78 16.94
C LEU A 50 2.85 -3.10 16.32
N LEU A 51 3.70 -3.77 15.56
CA LEU A 51 3.41 -5.06 14.92
C LEU A 51 3.63 -6.27 15.86
N GLY A 52 3.97 -6.05 17.14
CA GLY A 52 4.10 -7.11 18.16
C GLY A 52 5.48 -7.20 18.82
N GLY A 53 6.50 -6.51 18.30
CA GLY A 53 7.86 -6.49 18.86
C GLY A 53 8.63 -7.79 18.65
N ILE A 54 9.96 -7.70 18.49
CA ILE A 54 10.87 -8.87 18.41
C ILE A 54 11.35 -9.29 19.80
N GLU A 55 11.22 -8.38 20.78
CA GLU A 55 11.65 -8.52 22.17
C GLU A 55 10.85 -9.58 22.96
N ASN A 56 9.71 -10.03 22.42
CA ASN A 56 8.80 -11.00 23.04
C ASN A 56 9.17 -12.47 22.75
N ILE A 57 10.39 -12.75 22.27
CA ILE A 57 10.90 -14.11 21.97
C ILE A 57 12.21 -14.34 22.70
#